data_AF-A0A971MEL6-F1
#
_entry.id   AF-A0A971MEL6-F1
#
_cell.length_a   1.000
_cell.length_b   1.000
_cell.length_c   1.000
_cell.angle_alpha   90.00
_cell.angle_beta   90.00
_cell.angle_gamma   90.00
#
_symmetry.space_group_name_H-M   'P 1'
#
loop_
_entity.id
_entity.type
_entity.pdbx_description
1 polymer ?
#
loop_
_entity_poly.entity_id
_entity_poly.type
_entity_poly.pdbx_seq_one_letter_code
_entity_poly.pdbx_strand_id
1 'polypeptide(L)' 'MNNRLKFFRNKNRYEVDLHELYDLIELGLDKEEISKELGISKTYVRRIMRDFYKDYQGE' A
#
# COMPACT_ATOMS: atom_id res chain seq x y z
N MET A 1 -2.32 1.28 23.74
CA MET A 1 -3.69 0.99 23.27
C MET A 1 -3.66 0.94 21.76
N ASN A 2 -4.10 -0.18 21.21
CA ASN A 2 -3.89 -0.58 19.81
C ASN A 2 -4.61 0.39 18.85
N ASN A 3 -3.84 1.26 18.19
CA ASN A 3 -4.31 1.96 17.00
C ASN A 3 -4.43 0.93 15.88
N ARG A 4 -5.54 0.19 15.90
CA ARG A 4 -6.03 -0.53 14.73
C ARG A 4 -6.20 0.51 13.64
N LEU A 5 -5.20 0.59 12.76
CA LEU A 5 -5.24 1.24 11.47
C LEU A 5 -6.64 0.99 10.92
N LYS A 6 -7.44 2.05 10.86
CA LYS A 6 -8.76 2.01 10.25
C LYS A 6 -8.50 1.81 8.77
N PHE A 7 -8.32 0.57 8.36
CA PHE A 7 -8.23 0.19 6.96
C PHE A 7 -9.48 0.75 6.31
N PHE A 8 -9.28 1.84 5.57
CA PHE A 8 -10.30 2.39 4.70
C PHE A 8 -10.65 1.26 3.74
N ARG A 9 -11.73 0.53 4.05
CA ARG A 9 -12.32 -0.50 3.19
C ARG A 9 -13.02 0.22 2.04
N ASN A 10 -12.23 0.98 1.30
CA ASN A 10 -12.62 1.55 0.04
C ASN A 10 -12.50 0.38 -0.92
N LYS A 11 -13.66 -0.25 -1.17
CA LYS A 11 -13.91 -1.39 -2.06
C LYS A 11 -13.43 -1.04 -3.47
N ASN A 12 -12.12 -0.90 -3.65
CA ASN A 12 -11.47 -0.63 -4.91
C ASN A 12 -11.59 -1.90 -5.74
N ARG A 13 -11.75 -1.72 -7.05
CA ARG A 13 -12.02 -2.77 -8.05
C ARG A 13 -10.87 -3.78 -8.23
N TYR A 14 -9.91 -3.80 -7.32
CA TYR A 14 -8.78 -4.71 -7.29
C TYR A 14 -8.93 -5.50 -6.00
N GLU A 15 -9.11 -6.81 -6.10
CA GLU A 15 -9.11 -7.76 -4.98
C GLU A 15 -7.76 -7.85 -4.24
N VAL A 16 -6.84 -6.93 -4.54
CA VAL A 16 -5.50 -6.92 -3.98
C VAL A 16 -5.56 -6.49 -2.53
N ASP A 17 -5.01 -7.35 -1.68
CA ASP A 17 -4.87 -7.11 -0.26
C ASP A 17 -3.88 -5.97 -0.04
N LEU A 18 -4.29 -4.97 0.74
CA LEU A 18 -3.41 -3.88 1.13
C LEU A 18 -2.25 -4.37 2.00
N HIS A 19 -2.43 -5.47 2.74
CA HIS A 19 -1.38 -6.10 3.51
C HIS A 19 -0.22 -6.55 2.60
N GLU A 20 -0.52 -7.26 1.52
CA GLU A 20 0.48 -7.72 0.56
C GLU A 20 1.23 -6.55 -0.08
N LEU A 21 0.52 -5.45 -0.38
CA LEU A 21 1.15 -4.24 -0.89
C LEU A 21 2.09 -3.59 0.15
N TYR A 22 1.70 -3.53 1.42
CA TYR A 22 2.57 -2.99 2.48
C TYR A 22 3.81 -3.86 2.70
N ASP A 23 3.68 -5.18 2.69
CA ASP A 23 4.82 -6.10 2.82
C ASP A 23 5.86 -5.85 1.71
N LEU A 24 5.41 -5.64 0.47
CA LEU A 24 6.32 -5.32 -0.63
C LEU A 24 6.99 -3.94 -0.49
N ILE A 25 6.29 -2.95 0.09
CA ILE A 25 6.91 -1.65 0.40
C ILE A 25 7.98 -1.80 1.49
N GLU A 26 7.72 -2.58 2.53
CA GLU A 26 8.67 -2.85 3.62
C GLU A 26 9.90 -3.63 3.13
N LEU A 27 9.72 -4.51 2.14
CA LEU A 27 10.82 -5.18 1.43
C LEU A 27 11.63 -4.24 0.52
N GLY A 28 11.19 -2.99 0.34
CA GLY A 28 11.91 -1.96 -0.41
C GLY A 28 11.67 -2.00 -1.93
N LEU A 29 10.63 -2.70 -2.39
CA LEU A 29 10.29 -2.74 -3.80
C LEU A 29 9.77 -1.38 -4.29
N ASP A 30 10.07 -1.06 -5.54
CA ASP A 30 9.57 0.16 -6.16
C ASP A 30 8.15 -0.02 -6.76
N LYS A 31 7.48 1.10 -7.04
CA LYS A 31 6.11 1.10 -7.57
C LYS A 31 5.93 0.31 -8.87
N GLU A 32 6.98 0.15 -9.68
CA GLU A 32 6.95 -0.62 -10.91
C GLU A 32 6.98 -2.12 -10.64
N GLU A 33 7.83 -2.57 -9.72
CA GLU A 33 7.89 -3.96 -9.27
C GLU A 33 6.57 -4.39 -8.61
N ILE A 34 6.07 -3.58 -7.67
CA ILE A 34 4.81 -3.85 -6.97
C ILE A 34 3.63 -3.89 -7.94
N SER A 35 3.59 -2.97 -8.91
CA SER A 35 2.54 -2.93 -9.93
C SER A 35 2.53 -4.19 -10.80
N LYS A 36 3.72 -4.71 -11.13
CA LYS A 36 3.88 -5.93 -11.92
C LYS A 36 3.51 -7.18 -11.13
N GLU A 37 3.95 -7.27 -9.88
CA GLU A 37 3.70 -8.42 -9.00
C GLU A 37 2.21 -8.55 -8.68
N LEU A 38 1.56 -7.44 -8.33
CA LEU A 38 0.17 -7.43 -7.89
C LEU A 38 -0.84 -7.25 -9.03
N GLY A 39 -0.38 -7.00 -10.26
CA GLY A 39 -1.25 -6.74 -11.41
C GLY A 39 -2.12 -5.48 -11.28
N ILE A 40 -1.69 -4.51 -10.47
CA ILE A 40 -2.42 -3.26 -10.20
C ILE A 40 -1.75 -2.07 -10.84
N SER A 41 -2.50 -0.98 -11.04
CA SER A 41 -1.93 0.22 -11.66
C SER A 41 -0.83 0.87 -10.81
N LYS A 42 0.27 1.29 -11.45
CA LYS A 42 1.34 2.11 -10.83
C LYS A 42 0.79 3.35 -10.11
N THR A 43 -0.28 3.94 -10.64
CA THR A 43 -0.97 5.11 -10.05
C THR A 43 -1.57 4.77 -8.69
N TYR A 44 -2.17 3.59 -8.55
CA TYR A 44 -2.73 3.10 -7.29
C TYR A 44 -1.61 2.82 -6.28
N VAL A 45 -0.56 2.09 -6.69
CA VAL A 45 0.61 1.80 -5.85
C VAL A 45 1.22 3.09 -5.31
N ARG A 46 1.46 4.08 -6.19
CA ARG A 46 2.01 5.38 -5.80
C ARG A 46 1.17 6.09 -4.74
N ARG A 47 -0.17 5.97 -4.81
CA ARG A 47 -1.06 6.58 -3.82
C ARG A 47 -0.88 5.89 -2.46
N ILE A 48 -0.87 4.57 -2.43
CA ILE A 48 -0.70 3.79 -1.20
C ILE A 48 0.69 4.00 -0.58
N MET A 49 1.76 3.98 -1.37
CA MET A 49 3.12 4.27 -0.89
C MET A 49 3.22 5.66 -0.25
N ARG A 50 2.62 6.68 -0.87
CA ARG A 50 2.61 8.03 -0.32
C ARG A 50 1.88 8.09 1.03
N ASP A 51 0.75 7.39 1.14
CA ASP A 51 -0.01 7.34 2.38
C ASP A 51 0.78 6.57 3.47
N PHE A 52 1.44 5.46 3.10
CA PHE A 52 2.34 4.68 3.97
C PHE A 52 3.49 5.53 4.54
N TYR A 53 4.25 6.22 3.69
CA TYR A 53 5.38 7.05 4.15
C TYR A 53 4.95 8.27 4.94
N LYS A 54 3.75 8.81 4.67
CA LYS A 54 3.20 9.92 5.45
C LYS A 54 2.88 9.50 6.88
N ASP A 55 2.34 8.30 7.06
CA ASP A 55 2.08 7.74 8.39
C ASP A 55 3.39 7.40 9.11
N TYR A 56 4.44 6.98 8.38
CA TYR A 56 5.76 6.66 8.94
C TYR A 56 6.61 7.89 9.34
N GLN A 57 6.43 9.05 8.70
CA GLN A 57 7.16 10.29 9.03
C GLN A 57 6.48 11.14 10.13
N GLY A 58 5.43 10.61 10.76
CA GLY A 58 4.72 11.26 11.86
C GLY A 58 5.26 10.94 13.26
N GLU A 59 6.33 10.15 13.39
CA GLU A 59 7.04 9.85 14.65
C GLU A 59 8.40 10.55 14.76
#